data_AF-A0A0N1JPL5-F1
#
_entry.id   AF-A0A0N1JPL5-F1
#
_cell.length_a   1.000
_cell.length_b   1.000
_cell.length_c   1.000
_cell.angle_alpha   90.00
_cell.angle_beta   90.00
_cell.angle_gamma   90.00
#
_symmetry.space_group_name_H-M   'P 1'
#
loop_
_entity.id
_entity.type
_entity.pdbx_description
1 polymer ?
#
loop_
_entity_poly.entity_id
_entity_poly.type
_entity_poly.pdbx_seq_one_letter_code
_entity_poly.pdbx_strand_id
1 'polypeptide(L)'
;MITSRLRTVRDHIRWAVSRFHQEDVFFGHGTDNAWDEARQLVLGALHLPWEVADSYLDCRLEIDEISELQRLIRRRIDERVPTPYLLGEAWFCGMSFIVDDRVLIPRSPIAELIEERFAPWLASEPERILDLCTGSGCIGIACADEFPEAEVALADLSYDALEVANQNIERHGMEDRVYTVQGDGFDGLPGQRFDLIVSNPPYVDAEDFADMPDEYQHEPELALACGSDGLNLVRRMLAQAADHLTEKGLLIVEVGNSQVHVQALYPEVDFAWLDFKRGGHGVFMLSAEQCRAHQAVFQARV
;
A
#
# COMPACT_ATOMS: atom_id res chain seq x y z
N MET A 1 10.94 -31.64 23.51
CA MET A 1 9.56 -31.86 23.98
C MET A 1 8.91 -30.49 24.13
N ILE A 2 7.87 -30.19 23.34
CA ILE A 2 7.13 -28.93 23.48
C ILE A 2 6.40 -28.96 24.82
N THR A 3 6.75 -28.04 25.72
CA THR A 3 6.20 -27.92 27.09
C THR A 3 4.94 -27.05 27.15
N SER A 4 4.49 -26.52 26.01
CA SER A 4 3.32 -25.65 25.94
C SER A 4 2.02 -26.39 26.28
N ARG A 5 1.13 -25.69 27.00
CA ARG A 5 -0.23 -26.14 27.29
C ARG A 5 -1.26 -25.62 26.29
N LEU A 6 -0.86 -24.76 25.34
CA LEU A 6 -1.72 -24.27 24.27
C LEU A 6 -2.01 -25.43 23.31
N ARG A 7 -3.29 -25.72 23.06
CA ARG A 7 -3.71 -26.88 22.26
C ARG A 7 -4.52 -26.52 21.02
N THR A 8 -5.22 -25.39 21.02
CA THR A 8 -6.09 -25.00 19.92
C THR A 8 -5.61 -23.73 19.21
N VAL A 9 -6.22 -23.43 18.06
CA VAL A 9 -6.03 -22.15 17.36
C VAL A 9 -6.40 -20.98 18.28
N ARG A 10 -7.56 -21.06 18.96
CA ARG A 10 -8.05 -20.05 19.92
C ARG A 10 -7.06 -19.81 21.06
N ASP A 11 -6.42 -20.87 21.56
CA ASP A 11 -5.40 -20.75 22.61
C ASP A 11 -4.23 -19.89 22.17
N HIS A 12 -3.74 -20.11 20.93
CA HIS A 12 -2.60 -19.39 20.38
C HIS A 12 -2.95 -17.94 20.03
N ILE A 13 -4.13 -17.66 19.45
CA ILE A 13 -4.60 -16.29 19.22
C ILE A 13 -4.66 -15.53 20.54
N ARG A 14 -5.37 -16.06 21.54
CA ARG A 14 -5.50 -15.40 22.84
C ARG A 14 -4.14 -15.19 23.51
N TRP A 15 -3.24 -16.17 23.42
CA TRP A 15 -1.89 -16.05 23.98
C TRP A 15 -1.07 -14.97 23.25
N ALA A 16 -1.09 -14.95 21.92
CA ALA A 16 -0.41 -13.92 21.12
C ALA A 16 -0.90 -12.52 21.50
N VAL A 17 -2.22 -12.30 21.62
CA VAL A 17 -2.80 -11.01 22.09
C VAL A 17 -2.22 -10.58 23.44
N SER A 18 -2.18 -11.50 24.42
CA SER A 18 -1.61 -11.18 25.73
C SER A 18 -0.13 -10.82 25.66
N ARG A 19 0.63 -11.47 24.78
CA ARG A 19 2.05 -11.21 24.60
C ARG A 19 2.31 -9.92 23.84
N PHE A 20 1.53 -9.60 22.81
CA PHE A 20 1.66 -8.35 22.07
C PHE A 20 1.40 -7.14 22.97
N HIS A 21 0.36 -7.19 23.82
CA HIS A 21 0.14 -6.14 24.82
C HIS A 21 1.23 -6.08 25.90
N GLN A 22 1.77 -7.23 26.33
CA GLN A 22 2.81 -7.23 27.35
C GLN A 22 4.12 -6.61 26.86
N GLU A 23 4.41 -6.77 25.58
CA GLU A 23 5.68 -6.35 24.96
C GLU A 23 5.51 -5.06 24.16
N ASP A 24 4.39 -4.35 24.36
CA ASP A 24 4.04 -3.07 23.73
C ASP A 24 4.28 -3.06 22.21
N VAL A 25 3.85 -4.13 21.54
CA VAL A 25 3.91 -4.26 20.08
C VAL A 25 3.08 -3.17 19.41
N PHE A 26 3.62 -2.53 18.38
CA PHE A 26 2.92 -1.51 17.60
C PHE A 26 2.13 -2.12 16.43
N PHE A 27 0.97 -1.55 16.11
CA PHE A 27 0.07 -2.01 15.02
C PHE A 27 -0.15 -0.87 14.00
N GLY A 28 -0.16 -1.20 12.71
CA GLY A 28 -0.28 -0.21 11.63
C GLY A 28 0.00 -0.77 10.23
N HIS A 29 0.40 -2.04 10.12
CA HIS A 29 0.78 -2.71 8.88
C HIS A 29 -0.38 -3.57 8.33
N GLY A 30 -1.59 -3.00 8.31
CA GLY A 30 -2.83 -3.66 7.86
C GLY A 30 -3.82 -4.04 8.97
N THR A 31 -3.40 -4.03 10.23
CA THR A 31 -4.28 -4.12 11.41
C THR A 31 -3.86 -3.06 12.44
N ASP A 32 -4.80 -2.61 13.27
CA ASP A 32 -4.62 -1.51 14.23
C ASP A 32 -4.69 -1.96 15.70
N ASN A 33 -4.84 -3.27 15.94
CA ASN A 33 -4.99 -3.81 17.28
C ASN A 33 -4.44 -5.24 17.39
N ALA A 34 -4.07 -5.61 18.61
CA ALA A 34 -3.46 -6.90 18.91
C ALA A 34 -4.35 -8.10 18.59
N TRP A 35 -5.67 -7.95 18.72
CA TRP A 35 -6.62 -9.03 18.48
C TRP A 35 -6.62 -9.43 17.01
N ASP A 36 -6.77 -8.44 16.12
CA ASP A 36 -6.82 -8.69 14.69
C ASP A 36 -5.47 -9.15 14.15
N GLU A 37 -4.35 -8.53 14.59
CA GLU A 37 -3.02 -8.97 14.14
C GLU A 37 -2.69 -10.40 14.61
N ALA A 38 -2.98 -10.73 15.88
CA ALA A 38 -2.75 -12.07 16.41
C ALA A 38 -3.59 -13.12 15.66
N ARG A 39 -4.83 -12.78 15.32
CA ARG A 39 -5.70 -13.62 14.50
C ARG A 39 -5.11 -13.80 13.10
N GLN A 40 -4.61 -12.73 12.49
CA GLN A 40 -4.02 -12.75 11.14
C GLN A 40 -2.79 -13.67 11.13
N LEU A 41 -1.88 -13.45 12.07
CA LEU A 41 -0.64 -14.22 12.18
C LEU A 41 -0.94 -15.72 12.38
N VAL A 42 -1.84 -16.06 13.31
CA VAL A 42 -2.12 -17.47 13.63
C VAL A 42 -2.88 -18.16 12.50
N LEU A 43 -3.90 -17.54 11.91
CA LEU A 43 -4.64 -18.15 10.81
C LEU A 43 -3.79 -18.26 9.55
N GLY A 44 -3.06 -17.20 9.19
CA GLY A 44 -2.19 -17.18 8.02
C GLY A 44 -1.06 -18.21 8.11
N ALA A 45 -0.43 -18.36 9.27
CA ALA A 45 0.60 -19.37 9.50
C ALA A 45 0.10 -20.82 9.38
N LEU A 46 -1.22 -21.02 9.53
CA LEU A 46 -1.88 -22.31 9.34
C LEU A 46 -2.53 -22.43 7.95
N HIS A 47 -2.31 -21.45 7.07
CA HIS A 47 -2.93 -21.37 5.75
C HIS A 47 -4.47 -21.41 5.80
N LEU A 48 -5.04 -20.82 6.84
CA LEU A 48 -6.48 -20.68 7.01
C LEU A 48 -6.94 -19.27 6.57
N PRO A 49 -8.14 -19.15 5.97
CA PRO A 49 -8.67 -17.84 5.61
C PRO A 49 -8.95 -16.99 6.85
N TRP A 50 -9.01 -15.67 6.67
CA TRP A 50 -9.37 -14.74 7.75
C TRP A 50 -10.76 -15.06 8.35
N GLU A 51 -11.71 -15.34 7.46
CA GLU A 51 -13.06 -15.78 7.78
C GLU A 51 -13.11 -17.30 7.91
N VAL A 52 -13.01 -17.78 9.15
CA VAL A 52 -13.23 -19.18 9.54
C VAL A 52 -14.42 -19.29 10.47
N ALA A 53 -15.13 -20.42 10.40
CA ALA A 53 -16.16 -20.74 11.37
C ALA A 53 -15.54 -20.92 12.77
N ASP A 54 -16.23 -20.46 13.83
CA ASP A 54 -15.75 -20.51 15.21
C ASP A 54 -15.31 -21.91 15.66
N SER A 55 -15.93 -22.96 15.13
CA SER A 55 -15.55 -24.35 15.44
C SER A 55 -14.12 -24.69 15.03
N TYR A 56 -13.57 -24.04 13.99
CA TYR A 56 -12.16 -24.21 13.60
C TYR A 56 -11.21 -23.64 14.64
N LEU A 57 -11.63 -22.58 15.35
CA LEU A 57 -10.81 -22.00 16.42
C LEU A 57 -10.61 -22.97 17.58
N ASP A 58 -11.52 -23.94 17.75
CA ASP A 58 -11.46 -24.97 18.78
C ASP A 58 -10.77 -26.28 18.33
N CYS A 59 -10.37 -26.36 17.05
CA CYS A 59 -9.58 -27.48 16.55
C CYS A 59 -8.22 -27.55 17.23
N ARG A 60 -7.74 -28.77 17.45
CA ARG A 60 -6.42 -29.03 18.01
C ARG A 60 -5.36 -28.94 16.92
N LEU A 61 -4.19 -28.45 17.32
CA LEU A 61 -3.03 -28.31 16.44
C LEU A 61 -2.07 -29.48 16.60
N GLU A 62 -1.43 -29.84 15.50
CA GLU A 62 -0.31 -30.76 15.45
C GLU A 62 0.97 -30.11 16.01
N ILE A 63 1.97 -30.95 16.29
CA ILE A 63 3.20 -30.53 16.99
C ILE A 63 4.02 -29.55 16.16
N ASP A 64 4.06 -29.73 14.85
CA ASP A 64 4.73 -28.86 13.88
C ASP A 64 4.02 -27.51 13.76
N GLU A 65 2.68 -27.50 13.65
CA GLU A 65 1.87 -26.27 13.65
C GLU A 65 2.13 -25.43 14.92
N ILE A 66 2.12 -26.06 16.10
CA ILE A 66 2.41 -25.39 17.37
C ILE A 66 3.83 -24.79 17.38
N SER A 67 4.80 -25.53 16.82
CA SER A 67 6.20 -25.07 16.77
C SER A 67 6.34 -23.84 15.88
N GLU A 68 5.68 -23.86 14.72
CA GLU A 68 5.74 -22.78 13.74
C GLU A 68 5.03 -21.51 14.26
N LEU A 69 3.83 -21.65 14.82
CA LEU A 69 3.13 -20.52 15.44
C LEU A 69 3.96 -19.86 16.52
N GLN A 70 4.58 -20.64 17.41
CA GLN A 70 5.43 -20.09 18.46
C GLN A 70 6.69 -19.42 17.91
N ARG A 71 7.23 -19.92 16.80
CA ARG A 71 8.37 -19.29 16.11
C ARG A 71 7.96 -17.92 15.57
N LEU A 72 6.86 -17.85 14.82
CA LEU A 72 6.38 -16.60 14.22
C LEU A 72 5.95 -15.57 15.27
N ILE A 73 5.23 -15.99 16.32
CA ILE A 73 4.84 -15.09 17.42
C ILE A 73 6.07 -14.52 18.12
N ARG A 74 7.12 -15.33 18.35
CA ARG A 74 8.37 -14.83 18.93
C ARG A 74 9.05 -13.84 18.00
N ARG A 75 9.16 -14.13 16.71
CA ARG A 75 9.72 -13.16 15.75
C ARG A 75 8.96 -11.84 15.74
N ARG A 76 7.62 -11.89 15.73
CA ARG A 76 6.78 -10.69 15.79
C ARG A 76 7.06 -9.81 17.00
N ILE A 77 7.33 -10.44 18.15
CA ILE A 77 7.60 -9.77 19.43
C ILE A 77 9.07 -9.30 19.53
N ASP A 78 10.01 -10.22 19.33
CA ASP A 78 11.42 -10.03 19.64
C ASP A 78 12.12 -9.25 18.52
N GLU A 79 11.75 -9.49 17.26
CA GLU A 79 12.35 -8.86 16.08
C GLU A 79 11.51 -7.68 15.56
N ARG A 80 10.28 -7.49 16.08
CA ARG A 80 9.33 -6.46 15.62
C ARG A 80 8.94 -6.55 14.14
N VAL A 81 9.15 -7.69 13.49
CA VAL A 81 8.81 -7.89 12.07
C VAL A 81 7.29 -7.89 11.90
N PRO A 82 6.70 -7.01 11.06
CA PRO A 82 5.27 -6.97 10.80
C PRO A 82 4.70 -8.32 10.35
N THR A 83 3.46 -8.63 10.75
CA THR A 83 2.79 -9.89 10.40
C THR A 83 2.74 -10.17 8.89
N PRO A 84 2.45 -9.20 8.01
CA PRO A 84 2.45 -9.46 6.57
C PRO A 84 3.79 -9.98 6.03
N TYR A 85 4.92 -9.45 6.51
CA TYR A 85 6.25 -9.95 6.13
C TYR A 85 6.57 -11.32 6.74
N LEU A 86 6.05 -11.61 7.94
CA LEU A 86 6.17 -12.95 8.52
C LEU A 86 5.42 -14.01 7.71
N LEU A 87 4.30 -13.63 7.11
CA LEU A 87 3.45 -14.50 6.28
C LEU A 87 3.82 -14.46 4.79
N GLY A 88 4.55 -13.43 4.34
CA GLY A 88 4.84 -13.18 2.93
C GLY A 88 3.63 -12.68 2.13
N GLU A 89 2.58 -12.21 2.81
CA GLU A 89 1.35 -11.74 2.16
C GLU A 89 0.59 -10.65 2.92
N ALA A 90 -0.05 -9.77 2.16
CA ALA A 90 -0.93 -8.70 2.64
C ALA A 90 -2.23 -8.67 1.81
N TRP A 91 -3.27 -8.02 2.34
CA TRP A 91 -4.56 -7.88 1.66
C TRP A 91 -4.84 -6.43 1.28
N PHE A 92 -5.35 -6.21 0.07
CA PHE A 92 -5.73 -4.89 -0.44
C PHE A 92 -6.88 -5.05 -1.45
N CYS A 93 -7.93 -4.23 -1.36
CA CYS A 93 -9.14 -4.35 -2.20
C CYS A 93 -9.74 -5.78 -2.27
N GLY A 94 -9.69 -6.53 -1.16
CA GLY A 94 -10.17 -7.93 -1.13
C GLY A 94 -9.28 -8.93 -1.88
N MET A 95 -8.14 -8.51 -2.41
CA MET A 95 -7.15 -9.35 -3.07
C MET A 95 -5.94 -9.58 -2.16
N SER A 96 -5.26 -10.73 -2.33
CA SER A 96 -4.03 -11.05 -1.61
C SER A 96 -2.80 -10.75 -2.47
N PHE A 97 -1.80 -10.11 -1.89
CA PHE A 97 -0.55 -9.72 -2.54
C PHE A 97 0.64 -10.30 -1.81
N ILE A 98 1.59 -10.82 -2.56
CA ILE A 98 2.93 -11.16 -2.09
C ILE A 98 3.62 -9.87 -1.64
N VAL A 99 4.19 -9.89 -0.44
CA VAL A 99 4.96 -8.78 0.12
C VAL A 99 6.17 -9.30 0.87
N ASP A 100 7.26 -8.54 0.83
CA ASP A 100 8.45 -8.70 1.64
C ASP A 100 9.12 -7.34 1.89
N ASP A 101 10.29 -7.33 2.52
CA ASP A 101 11.05 -6.14 2.92
C ASP A 101 11.47 -5.23 1.75
N ARG A 102 11.24 -5.64 0.50
CA ARG A 102 11.50 -4.84 -0.70
C ARG A 102 10.37 -3.85 -1.03
N VAL A 103 9.18 -4.02 -0.44
CA VAL A 103 7.98 -3.23 -0.77
C VAL A 103 7.19 -2.80 0.47
N LEU A 104 6.54 -1.64 0.39
CA LEU A 104 5.63 -1.17 1.43
C LEU A 104 4.44 -2.14 1.61
N ILE A 105 4.04 -2.38 2.86
CA ILE A 105 2.84 -3.20 3.15
C ILE A 105 1.58 -2.42 2.72
N PRO A 106 0.73 -2.97 1.82
CA PRO A 106 -0.47 -2.32 1.32
C PRO A 106 -1.43 -1.84 2.41
N ARG A 107 -1.75 -0.54 2.41
CA ARG A 107 -2.68 0.10 3.37
C ARG A 107 -3.23 1.45 2.90
N SER A 108 -3.18 1.73 1.60
CA SER A 108 -3.61 3.03 1.07
C SER A 108 -5.13 3.21 1.15
N PRO A 109 -5.64 4.38 1.58
CA PRO A 109 -7.08 4.73 1.48
C PRO A 109 -7.61 4.75 0.05
N ILE A 110 -6.75 4.80 -0.97
CA ILE A 110 -7.13 4.72 -2.39
C ILE A 110 -7.93 3.45 -2.69
N ALA A 111 -7.83 2.40 -1.86
CA ALA A 111 -8.68 1.22 -1.94
C ALA A 111 -10.19 1.56 -2.04
N GLU A 112 -10.67 2.54 -1.27
CA GLU A 112 -12.09 2.96 -1.32
C GLU A 112 -12.42 3.65 -2.66
N LEU A 113 -11.49 4.40 -3.25
CA LEU A 113 -11.69 5.01 -4.58
C LEU A 113 -11.77 3.94 -5.66
N ILE A 114 -10.93 2.90 -5.57
CA ILE A 114 -10.95 1.78 -6.51
C ILE A 114 -12.32 1.09 -6.44
N GLU A 115 -12.76 0.70 -5.23
CA GLU A 115 -14.07 0.07 -5.03
C GLU A 115 -15.26 0.93 -5.49
N GLU A 116 -15.14 2.26 -5.38
CA GLU A 116 -16.13 3.22 -5.87
C GLU A 116 -15.90 3.64 -7.34
N ARG A 117 -14.98 2.98 -8.04
CA ARG A 117 -14.59 3.22 -9.44
C ARG A 117 -14.24 4.68 -9.74
N PHE A 118 -13.65 5.36 -8.75
CA PHE A 118 -13.30 6.78 -8.75
C PHE A 118 -14.48 7.70 -9.12
N ALA A 119 -15.70 7.31 -8.76
CA ALA A 119 -16.89 8.14 -8.93
C ALA A 119 -16.89 9.31 -7.93
N PRO A 120 -17.41 10.50 -8.30
CA PRO A 120 -18.01 10.86 -9.59
C PRO A 120 -17.00 11.43 -10.61
N TRP A 121 -15.69 11.34 -10.34
CA TRP A 121 -14.67 12.06 -11.09
C TRP A 121 -14.37 11.42 -12.45
N LEU A 122 -14.33 10.09 -12.52
CA LEU A 122 -14.21 9.40 -13.81
C LEU A 122 -15.53 9.47 -14.57
N ALA A 123 -15.51 10.16 -15.73
CA ALA A 123 -16.68 10.28 -16.60
C ALA A 123 -16.93 9.03 -17.46
N SER A 124 -15.91 8.21 -17.67
CA SER A 124 -15.92 6.97 -18.42
C SER A 124 -14.89 6.01 -17.84
N GLU A 125 -15.02 4.72 -18.14
CA GLU A 125 -14.00 3.74 -17.78
C GLU A 125 -12.66 4.11 -18.44
N PRO A 126 -11.54 4.07 -17.70
CA PRO A 126 -10.22 4.39 -18.23
C PRO A 126 -9.73 3.25 -19.12
N GLU A 127 -9.16 3.56 -20.28
CA GLU A 127 -8.51 2.56 -21.13
C GLU A 127 -7.06 2.35 -20.70
N ARG A 128 -6.41 3.40 -20.18
CA ARG A 128 -5.03 3.34 -19.69
C ARG A 128 -4.85 3.94 -18.31
N ILE A 129 -4.29 3.13 -17.40
CA ILE A 129 -4.02 3.50 -16.01
C ILE A 129 -2.51 3.44 -15.75
N LEU A 130 -2.01 4.39 -14.98
CA LEU A 130 -0.67 4.36 -14.41
C LEU A 130 -0.78 4.30 -12.89
N ASP A 131 -0.12 3.31 -12.30
CA ASP A 131 0.22 3.29 -10.88
C ASP A 131 1.69 3.69 -10.72
N LEU A 132 1.93 4.93 -10.27
CA LEU A 132 3.27 5.48 -10.10
C LEU A 132 3.73 5.31 -8.64
N CYS A 133 4.96 4.83 -8.44
CA CYS A 133 5.45 4.33 -7.14
C CYS A 133 4.68 3.08 -6.70
N THR A 134 4.58 2.11 -7.61
CA THR A 134 3.69 0.96 -7.50
C THR A 134 4.04 0.01 -6.34
N GLY A 135 5.30 -0.03 -5.90
CA GLY A 135 5.77 -0.95 -4.87
C GLY A 135 5.43 -2.41 -5.22
N SER A 136 4.56 -3.03 -4.43
CA SER A 136 4.10 -4.40 -4.64
C SER A 136 3.15 -4.57 -5.84
N GLY A 137 2.73 -3.49 -6.50
CA GLY A 137 1.73 -3.52 -7.56
C GLY A 137 0.28 -3.45 -7.09
N CYS A 138 0.02 -3.34 -5.78
CA CYS A 138 -1.32 -3.57 -5.23
C CYS A 138 -2.38 -2.58 -5.74
N ILE A 139 -2.04 -1.30 -5.89
CA ILE A 139 -2.98 -0.27 -6.36
C ILE A 139 -3.30 -0.51 -7.84
N GLY A 140 -2.29 -0.62 -8.71
CA GLY A 140 -2.51 -0.82 -10.13
C GLY A 140 -3.17 -2.15 -10.48
N ILE A 141 -2.82 -3.25 -9.78
CA ILE A 141 -3.46 -4.56 -9.98
C ILE A 141 -4.93 -4.53 -9.52
N ALA A 142 -5.24 -3.88 -8.40
CA ALA A 142 -6.63 -3.70 -7.97
C ALA A 142 -7.43 -2.82 -8.95
N CYS A 143 -6.81 -1.78 -9.51
CA CYS A 143 -7.41 -1.02 -10.62
C CYS A 143 -7.67 -1.91 -11.84
N ALA A 144 -6.74 -2.80 -12.20
CA ALA A 144 -6.93 -3.74 -13.29
C ALA A 144 -8.11 -4.69 -13.01
N ASP A 145 -8.26 -5.20 -11.78
CA ASP A 145 -9.41 -6.04 -11.40
C ASP A 145 -10.75 -5.32 -11.61
N GLU A 146 -10.84 -4.06 -11.17
CA GLU A 146 -12.06 -3.24 -11.24
C GLU A 146 -12.35 -2.69 -12.67
N PHE A 147 -11.30 -2.56 -13.49
CA PHE A 147 -11.39 -2.14 -14.90
C PHE A 147 -10.82 -3.24 -15.82
N PRO A 148 -11.59 -4.29 -16.15
CA PRO A 148 -11.11 -5.46 -16.90
C PRO A 148 -10.54 -5.15 -18.28
N GLU A 149 -10.99 -4.07 -18.91
CA GLU A 149 -10.56 -3.65 -20.25
C GLU A 149 -9.38 -2.66 -20.23
N ALA A 150 -8.95 -2.21 -19.06
CA ALA A 150 -7.86 -1.26 -18.93
C ALA A 150 -6.48 -1.94 -19.07
N GLU A 151 -5.57 -1.27 -19.77
CA GLU A 151 -4.14 -1.55 -19.74
C GLU A 151 -3.49 -0.74 -18.60
N VAL A 152 -2.73 -1.40 -17.73
CA VAL A 152 -2.15 -0.80 -16.53
C VAL A 152 -0.63 -0.87 -16.54
N ALA A 153 0.01 0.30 -16.44
CA ALA A 153 1.44 0.40 -16.21
C ALA A 153 1.72 0.53 -14.71
N LEU A 154 2.59 -0.33 -14.18
CA LEU A 154 3.11 -0.28 -12.81
C LEU A 154 4.52 0.31 -12.84
N ALA A 155 4.70 1.55 -12.40
CA ALA A 155 5.98 2.25 -12.48
C ALA A 155 6.65 2.39 -11.11
N ASP A 156 7.93 2.06 -11.02
CA ASP A 156 8.73 2.22 -9.81
C ASP A 156 10.21 2.50 -10.11
N LEU A 157 10.88 3.15 -9.17
CA LEU A 157 12.33 3.36 -9.20
C LEU A 157 13.07 2.06 -8.87
N SER A 158 12.53 1.30 -7.92
CA SER A 158 13.16 0.09 -7.36
C SER A 158 12.91 -1.11 -8.27
N TYR A 159 13.99 -1.64 -8.84
CA TYR A 159 13.95 -2.91 -9.58
C TYR A 159 13.42 -4.05 -8.69
N ASP A 160 13.87 -4.09 -7.44
CA ASP A 160 13.50 -5.10 -6.44
C ASP A 160 12.00 -5.06 -6.11
N ALA A 161 11.39 -3.86 -6.06
CA ALA A 161 9.95 -3.70 -5.93
C ALA A 161 9.21 -4.22 -7.17
N LEU A 162 9.71 -3.89 -8.37
CA LEU A 162 9.12 -4.39 -9.62
C LEU A 162 9.20 -5.91 -9.76
N GLU A 163 10.19 -6.58 -9.17
CA GLU A 163 10.18 -8.05 -9.10
C GLU A 163 9.00 -8.57 -8.27
N VAL A 164 8.69 -7.94 -7.12
CA VAL A 164 7.51 -8.29 -6.31
C VAL A 164 6.22 -7.98 -7.08
N ALA A 165 6.15 -6.82 -7.74
CA ALA A 165 5.01 -6.47 -8.59
C ALA A 165 4.77 -7.50 -9.70
N ASN A 166 5.82 -7.96 -10.39
CA ASN A 166 5.71 -9.00 -11.41
C ASN A 166 5.19 -10.34 -10.84
N GLN A 167 5.64 -10.73 -9.64
CA GLN A 167 5.10 -11.92 -8.97
C GLN A 167 3.61 -11.77 -8.64
N ASN A 168 3.17 -10.56 -8.29
CA ASN A 168 1.75 -10.27 -8.05
C ASN A 168 0.94 -10.23 -9.34
N ILE A 169 1.49 -9.73 -10.45
CA ILE A 169 0.85 -9.81 -11.77
C ILE A 169 0.59 -11.28 -12.14
N GLU A 170 1.60 -12.15 -11.99
CA GLU A 170 1.48 -13.60 -12.26
C GLU A 170 0.49 -14.27 -11.30
N ARG A 171 0.53 -13.94 -10.00
CA ARG A 171 -0.40 -14.48 -8.99
C ARG A 171 -1.87 -14.24 -9.36
N HIS A 172 -2.17 -13.11 -10.00
CA HIS A 172 -3.53 -12.72 -10.39
C HIS A 172 -3.85 -12.99 -11.87
N GLY A 173 -2.90 -13.54 -12.64
CA GLY A 173 -3.10 -13.88 -14.06
C GLY A 173 -3.38 -12.67 -14.95
N MET A 174 -2.71 -11.54 -14.70
CA MET A 174 -2.95 -10.26 -15.37
C MET A 174 -1.85 -9.85 -16.37
N GLU A 175 -0.97 -10.77 -16.74
CA GLU A 175 0.20 -10.53 -17.61
C GLU A 175 -0.15 -9.94 -18.98
N ASP A 176 -1.37 -10.19 -19.48
CA ASP A 176 -1.83 -9.72 -20.78
C ASP A 176 -2.14 -8.21 -20.82
N ARG A 177 -2.30 -7.56 -19.66
CA ARG A 177 -2.76 -6.16 -19.57
C ARG A 177 -2.11 -5.32 -18.47
N VAL A 178 -1.31 -5.94 -17.61
CA VAL A 178 -0.56 -5.24 -16.56
C VAL A 178 0.93 -5.49 -16.77
N TYR A 179 1.74 -4.42 -16.80
CA TYR A 179 3.19 -4.53 -17.00
C TYR A 179 3.97 -3.54 -16.14
N THR A 180 5.21 -3.92 -15.80
CA THR A 180 6.10 -3.07 -15.00
C THR A 180 6.98 -2.16 -15.86
N VAL A 181 7.21 -0.93 -15.39
CA VAL A 181 8.13 0.04 -15.99
C VAL A 181 9.09 0.56 -14.92
N GLN A 182 10.39 0.44 -15.17
CA GLN A 182 11.39 1.03 -14.27
C GLN A 182 11.66 2.49 -14.63
N GLY A 183 11.64 3.38 -13.64
CA GLY A 183 11.99 4.78 -13.82
C GLY A 183 11.91 5.61 -12.54
N ASP A 184 12.65 6.73 -12.52
CA ASP A 184 12.50 7.74 -11.47
C ASP A 184 11.35 8.69 -11.82
N GLY A 185 10.20 8.52 -11.17
CA GLY A 185 8.98 9.22 -11.55
C GLY A 185 8.57 8.86 -12.98
N PHE A 186 8.44 9.87 -13.85
CA PHE A 186 7.96 9.68 -15.22
C PHE A 186 9.06 9.32 -16.24
N ASP A 187 10.33 9.22 -15.84
CA ASP A 187 11.46 9.05 -16.76
C ASP A 187 11.38 7.78 -17.63
N GLY A 188 10.73 6.72 -17.13
CA GLY A 188 10.50 5.46 -17.86
C GLY A 188 9.32 5.47 -18.83
N LEU A 189 8.56 6.57 -18.92
CA LEU A 189 7.27 6.65 -19.61
C LEU A 189 7.22 7.68 -20.76
N PRO A 190 8.27 7.83 -21.60
CA PRO A 190 8.33 8.90 -22.59
C PRO A 190 7.18 8.79 -23.61
N GLY A 191 6.41 9.88 -23.74
CA GLY A 191 5.30 9.98 -24.69
C GLY A 191 4.04 9.18 -24.31
N GLN A 192 4.04 8.47 -23.19
CA GLN A 192 2.88 7.73 -22.72
C GLN A 192 1.87 8.66 -22.01
N ARG A 193 0.58 8.48 -22.30
CA ARG A 193 -0.51 9.28 -21.71
C ARG A 193 -1.63 8.45 -21.13
N PHE A 194 -2.07 8.71 -19.91
CA PHE A 194 -3.01 7.87 -19.17
C PHE A 194 -4.33 8.61 -18.89
N ASP A 195 -5.42 7.86 -18.83
CA ASP A 195 -6.74 8.36 -18.42
C ASP A 195 -6.82 8.49 -16.90
N LEU A 196 -6.05 7.67 -16.18
CA LEU A 196 -5.95 7.73 -14.74
C LEU A 196 -4.48 7.53 -14.33
N ILE A 197 -3.94 8.46 -13.56
CA ILE A 197 -2.67 8.31 -12.85
C ILE A 197 -3.00 8.25 -11.37
N VAL A 198 -2.63 7.16 -10.72
CA VAL A 198 -2.76 6.95 -9.29
C VAL A 198 -1.36 6.80 -8.70
N SER A 199 -1.13 7.35 -7.51
CA SER A 199 0.17 7.21 -6.85
C SER A 199 0.04 7.31 -5.34
N ASN A 200 0.76 6.43 -4.66
CA ASN A 200 1.06 6.53 -3.24
C ASN A 200 2.58 6.71 -3.07
N PRO A 201 3.12 7.90 -3.38
CA PRO A 201 4.56 8.16 -3.30
C PRO A 201 5.05 8.19 -1.84
N PRO A 202 6.36 8.03 -1.58
CA PRO A 202 6.92 8.36 -0.28
C PRO A 202 6.65 9.83 0.07
N TYR A 203 6.06 10.09 1.23
CA TYR A 203 5.66 11.43 1.68
C TYR A 203 6.02 11.75 3.14
N VAL A 204 6.68 10.83 3.85
CA VAL A 204 7.10 11.01 5.24
C VAL A 204 8.39 11.84 5.25
N ASP A 205 8.48 12.82 6.14
CA ASP A 205 9.75 13.53 6.35
C ASP A 205 10.71 12.73 7.24
N ALA A 206 11.99 13.10 7.20
CA ALA A 206 13.04 12.35 7.90
C ALA A 206 12.93 12.42 9.43
N GLU A 207 12.31 13.46 10.01
CA GLU A 207 12.13 13.58 11.46
C GLU A 207 11.01 12.64 11.90
N ASP A 208 9.86 12.67 11.21
CA ASP A 208 8.73 11.78 11.45
C ASP A 208 9.13 10.30 11.31
N PHE A 209 9.94 9.97 10.29
CA PHE A 209 10.43 8.60 10.08
C PHE A 209 11.34 8.12 11.23
N ALA A 210 12.20 8.99 11.75
CA ALA A 210 13.12 8.63 12.84
C ALA A 210 12.39 8.34 14.17
N ASP A 211 11.22 8.94 14.37
CA ASP A 211 10.38 8.75 15.56
C ASP A 211 9.37 7.59 15.39
N MET A 212 9.37 6.90 14.24
CA MET A 212 8.47 5.76 14.02
C MET A 212 8.83 4.55 14.89
N PRO A 213 7.81 3.77 15.33
CA PRO A 213 8.01 2.49 16.00
C PRO A 213 8.93 1.54 15.24
N ASP A 214 9.64 0.67 15.96
CA ASP A 214 10.60 -0.31 15.41
C ASP A 214 10.01 -1.16 14.28
N GLU A 215 8.71 -1.45 14.31
CA GLU A 215 8.00 -2.18 13.25
C GLU A 215 8.14 -1.53 11.86
N TYR A 216 8.12 -0.19 11.76
CA TYR A 216 8.25 0.53 10.48
C TYR A 216 9.68 0.51 9.92
N GLN A 217 10.69 0.22 10.75
CA GLN A 217 12.07 0.10 10.30
C GLN A 217 12.32 -1.14 9.44
N HIS A 218 11.36 -2.07 9.38
CA HIS A 218 11.39 -3.22 8.48
C HIS A 218 10.90 -2.89 7.06
N GLU A 219 10.22 -1.76 6.88
CA GLU A 219 9.79 -1.32 5.56
C GLU A 219 10.90 -0.53 4.86
N PRO A 220 10.97 -0.55 3.52
CA PRO A 220 12.04 0.12 2.80
C PRO A 220 11.97 1.64 2.99
N GLU A 221 13.06 2.26 3.45
CA GLU A 221 13.16 3.71 3.68
C GLU A 221 12.76 4.53 2.44
N LEU A 222 13.15 4.06 1.25
CA LEU A 222 12.80 4.68 -0.04
C LEU A 222 11.28 4.77 -0.28
N ALA A 223 10.48 3.90 0.32
CA ALA A 223 9.02 3.90 0.20
C ALA A 223 8.32 4.80 1.25
N LEU A 224 9.05 5.28 2.25
CA LEU A 224 8.51 6.12 3.31
C LEU A 224 9.03 7.56 3.22
N ALA A 225 10.35 7.73 3.17
CA ALA A 225 10.99 9.04 3.34
C ALA A 225 11.19 9.80 2.01
N CYS A 226 10.83 11.09 1.97
CA CYS A 226 11.06 11.94 0.80
C CYS A 226 11.54 13.36 1.12
N GLY A 227 12.84 13.54 1.29
CA GLY A 227 13.43 14.86 1.53
C GLY A 227 13.03 15.47 2.87
N SER A 228 13.27 16.77 3.05
CA SER A 228 13.07 17.44 4.34
C SER A 228 11.62 17.79 4.66
N ASP A 229 10.72 17.78 3.67
CA ASP A 229 9.29 18.10 3.85
C ASP A 229 8.35 17.08 3.21
N GLY A 230 8.86 15.93 2.76
CA GLY A 230 8.05 14.87 2.14
C GLY A 230 7.64 15.12 0.69
N LEU A 231 7.96 16.28 0.09
CA LEU A 231 7.31 16.71 -1.16
C LEU A 231 8.19 16.67 -2.42
N ASN A 232 9.45 16.25 -2.34
CA ASN A 232 10.36 16.31 -3.51
C ASN A 232 9.80 15.57 -4.73
N LEU A 233 9.29 14.35 -4.53
CA LEU A 233 8.70 13.59 -5.62
C LEU A 233 7.35 14.17 -6.05
N VAL A 234 6.50 14.56 -5.09
CA VAL A 234 5.19 15.17 -5.36
C VAL A 234 5.33 16.44 -6.23
N ARG A 235 6.34 17.28 -5.98
CA ARG A 235 6.63 18.47 -6.81
C ARG A 235 6.96 18.09 -8.25
N ARG A 236 7.87 17.13 -8.44
CA ARG A 236 8.24 16.62 -9.78
C ARG A 236 7.03 16.02 -10.48
N MET A 237 6.23 15.23 -9.77
CA MET A 237 5.02 14.61 -10.30
C MET A 237 4.03 15.65 -10.78
N LEU A 238 3.69 16.66 -9.96
CA LEU A 238 2.78 17.74 -10.34
C LEU A 238 3.28 18.53 -11.55
N ALA A 239 4.59 18.79 -11.63
CA ALA A 239 5.20 19.50 -12.75
C ALA A 239 5.15 18.74 -14.10
N GLN A 240 5.10 17.40 -14.05
CA GLN A 240 5.14 16.52 -15.21
C GLN A 240 3.77 15.90 -15.55
N ALA A 241 2.82 15.83 -14.60
CA ALA A 241 1.57 15.09 -14.76
C ALA A 241 0.76 15.50 -16.00
N ALA A 242 0.72 16.81 -16.32
CA ALA A 242 0.01 17.32 -17.50
C ALA A 242 0.53 16.72 -18.83
N ASP A 243 1.81 16.37 -18.90
CA ASP A 243 2.44 15.78 -20.08
C ASP A 243 2.10 14.29 -20.24
N HIS A 244 1.68 13.64 -19.14
CA HIS A 244 1.34 12.22 -19.06
C HIS A 244 -0.16 11.94 -18.90
N LEU A 245 -1.02 12.96 -18.81
CA LEU A 245 -2.47 12.79 -18.80
C LEU A 245 -3.07 12.92 -20.21
N THR A 246 -4.11 12.14 -20.49
CA THR A 246 -5.01 12.38 -21.64
C THR A 246 -5.83 13.65 -21.43
N GLU A 247 -6.60 14.08 -22.43
CA GLU A 247 -7.32 15.37 -22.35
C GLU A 247 -8.26 15.45 -21.15
N LYS A 248 -8.88 14.33 -20.79
CA LYS A 248 -9.85 14.19 -19.69
C LYS A 248 -9.31 13.34 -18.53
N GLY A 249 -8.00 13.10 -18.49
CA GLY A 249 -7.40 12.23 -17.49
C GLY A 249 -7.49 12.80 -16.07
N LEU A 250 -7.32 11.94 -15.07
CA LEU A 250 -7.28 12.31 -13.67
C LEU A 250 -5.94 11.93 -13.03
N LEU A 251 -5.49 12.78 -12.11
CA LEU A 251 -4.39 12.52 -11.21
C LEU A 251 -4.92 12.35 -9.79
N ILE A 252 -4.61 11.22 -9.16
CA ILE A 252 -4.90 10.92 -7.75
C ILE A 252 -3.56 10.67 -7.05
N VAL A 253 -3.29 11.42 -5.98
CA VAL A 253 -2.04 11.25 -5.21
C VAL A 253 -2.33 11.28 -3.73
N GLU A 254 -1.79 10.28 -3.02
CA GLU A 254 -1.75 10.25 -1.55
C GLU A 254 -0.50 10.98 -1.04
N VAL A 255 -0.69 11.89 -0.08
CA VAL A 255 0.39 12.61 0.62
C VAL A 255 0.23 12.58 2.14
N GLY A 256 -0.78 11.89 2.66
CA GLY A 256 -1.03 11.74 4.10
C GLY A 256 -0.95 13.07 4.87
N ASN A 257 -0.11 13.10 5.91
CA ASN A 257 0.11 14.28 6.76
C ASN A 257 0.72 15.47 6.00
N SER A 258 1.41 15.23 4.89
CA SER A 258 2.02 16.28 4.05
C SER A 258 1.00 17.10 3.26
N GLN A 259 -0.30 16.81 3.38
CA GLN A 259 -1.40 17.65 2.88
C GLN A 259 -1.23 19.13 3.25
N VAL A 260 -0.87 19.43 4.50
CA VAL A 260 -0.69 20.82 4.95
C VAL A 260 0.45 21.52 4.22
N HIS A 261 1.53 20.77 3.92
CA HIS A 261 2.67 21.27 3.16
C HIS A 261 2.29 21.51 1.70
N VAL A 262 1.50 20.63 1.07
CA VAL A 262 0.99 20.81 -0.30
C VAL A 262 0.11 22.06 -0.38
N GLN A 263 -0.83 22.24 0.55
CA GLN A 263 -1.72 23.40 0.59
C GLN A 263 -0.95 24.71 0.80
N ALA A 264 0.06 24.72 1.67
CA ALA A 264 0.91 25.88 1.90
C ALA A 264 1.80 26.20 0.70
N LEU A 265 2.28 25.16 0.00
CA LEU A 265 3.15 25.29 -1.17
C LEU A 265 2.39 25.78 -2.40
N TYR A 266 1.11 25.44 -2.54
CA TYR A 266 0.28 25.73 -3.71
C TYR A 266 -1.07 26.39 -3.36
N PRO A 267 -1.08 27.56 -2.68
CA PRO A 267 -2.31 28.21 -2.25
C PRO A 267 -3.21 28.68 -3.41
N GLU A 268 -2.68 28.77 -4.64
CA GLU A 268 -3.43 29.15 -5.83
C GLU A 268 -4.10 27.99 -6.58
N VAL A 269 -3.84 26.74 -6.16
CA VAL A 269 -4.38 25.54 -6.80
C VAL A 269 -5.53 24.99 -5.96
N ASP A 270 -6.70 24.85 -6.58
CA ASP A 270 -7.87 24.26 -5.94
C ASP A 270 -7.81 22.73 -6.01
N PHE A 271 -7.06 22.13 -5.07
CA PHE A 271 -7.00 20.67 -4.93
C PHE A 271 -8.31 20.12 -4.39
N ALA A 272 -8.86 19.11 -5.07
CA ALA A 272 -9.98 18.34 -4.53
C ALA A 272 -9.46 17.30 -3.53
N TRP A 273 -9.44 17.65 -2.25
CA TRP A 273 -9.11 16.71 -1.17
C TRP A 273 -10.27 15.73 -0.93
N LEU A 274 -9.96 14.44 -0.91
CA LEU A 274 -10.93 13.36 -0.86
C LEU A 274 -11.11 12.85 0.58
N ASP A 275 -12.37 12.56 0.94
CA ASP A 275 -12.75 12.03 2.25
C ASP A 275 -13.08 10.53 2.14
N PHE A 276 -12.74 9.78 3.18
CA PHE A 276 -12.85 8.31 3.22
C PHE A 276 -13.71 7.84 4.38
N LYS A 277 -14.57 6.84 4.16
CA LYS A 277 -15.41 6.25 5.22
C LYS A 277 -14.62 5.31 6.11
N ARG A 278 -13.56 4.68 5.57
CA ARG A 278 -12.72 3.72 6.29
C ARG A 278 -11.50 4.36 6.97
N GLY A 279 -11.43 5.69 6.97
CA GLY A 279 -10.27 6.42 7.47
C GLY A 279 -9.16 6.57 6.42
N GLY A 280 -8.15 7.35 6.78
CA GLY A 280 -7.14 7.87 5.85
C GLY A 280 -7.47 9.30 5.41
N HIS A 281 -6.43 10.05 5.07
CA HIS A 281 -6.52 11.46 4.66
C HIS A 281 -5.35 11.80 3.73
N GLY A 282 -5.35 13.04 3.23
CA GLY A 282 -4.25 13.52 2.40
C GLY A 282 -4.23 12.94 0.99
N VAL A 283 -5.36 12.46 0.46
CA VAL A 283 -5.47 12.12 -0.95
C VAL A 283 -6.11 13.28 -1.69
N PHE A 284 -5.47 13.78 -2.74
CA PHE A 284 -6.05 14.80 -3.61
C PHE A 284 -6.31 14.26 -5.02
N MET A 285 -7.27 14.91 -5.68
CA MET A 285 -7.56 14.74 -7.10
C MET A 285 -7.31 16.05 -7.86
N LEU A 286 -6.70 15.94 -9.03
CA LEU A 286 -6.66 17.00 -10.04
C LEU A 286 -7.08 16.45 -11.40
N SER A 287 -7.88 17.23 -12.13
CA SER A 287 -8.14 16.94 -13.54
C SER A 287 -6.93 17.29 -14.42
N ALA A 288 -6.86 16.69 -15.61
CA ALA A 288 -5.86 17.06 -16.60
C ALA A 288 -5.92 18.54 -16.99
N GLU A 289 -7.12 19.14 -17.01
CA GLU A 289 -7.30 20.58 -17.25
C GLU A 289 -6.62 21.41 -16.15
N GLN A 290 -6.85 21.06 -14.87
CA GLN A 290 -6.18 21.73 -13.75
C GLN A 290 -4.66 21.53 -13.80
N CYS A 291 -4.20 20.31 -14.08
CA CYS A 291 -2.78 20.02 -14.23
C CYS A 291 -2.12 20.90 -15.30
N ARG A 292 -2.76 21.08 -16.48
CA ARG A 292 -2.27 21.95 -17.55
C ARG A 292 -2.34 23.43 -17.16
N ALA A 293 -3.45 23.87 -16.58
CA ALA A 293 -3.65 25.27 -16.19
C ALA A 293 -2.61 25.75 -15.17
N HIS A 294 -2.20 24.85 -14.26
CA HIS A 294 -1.23 25.16 -13.20
C HIS A 294 0.18 24.62 -13.46
N GLN A 295 0.46 24.03 -14.62
CA GLN A 295 1.76 23.39 -14.92
C GLN A 295 2.96 24.33 -14.71
N ALA A 296 2.84 25.59 -15.15
CA ALA A 296 3.90 26.59 -14.97
C ALA A 296 4.16 26.91 -13.49
N VAL A 297 3.12 26.88 -12.65
CA VAL A 297 3.24 27.07 -11.19
C VAL A 297 3.96 25.88 -10.57
N PHE A 298 3.60 24.67 -10.96
CA PHE A 298 4.25 23.44 -10.48
C PHE A 298 5.74 23.41 -10.87
N GLN A 299 6.05 23.70 -12.14
CA GLN A 299 7.44 23.73 -12.65
C GLN A 299 8.33 24.78 -11.96
N ALA A 300 7.76 25.91 -11.55
CA ALA A 300 8.51 26.96 -10.85
C ALA A 300 8.88 26.59 -9.40
N ARG A 301 8.31 25.50 -8.86
CA ARG A 301 8.45 25.08 -7.46
C ARG A 301 9.09 23.69 -7.30
N VAL A 302 9.62 23.11 -8.37
CA VAL A 302 10.41 21.84 -8.32
C VAL A 302 11.75 22.08 -7.64
#